data_AF-A0A3A5A5P9-F1
#
_entry.id   AF-A0A3A5A5P9-F1
#
_cell.length_a   1.000
_cell.length_b   1.000
_cell.length_c   1.000
_cell.angle_alpha   90.00
_cell.angle_beta   90.00
_cell.angle_gamma   90.00
#
_symmetry.space_group_name_H-M   'P 1'
#
loop_
_entity.id
_entity.type
_entity.pdbx_description
1 polymer ?
#
loop_
_entity_poly.entity_id
_entity_poly.type
_entity_poly.pdbx_seq_one_letter_code
_entity_poly.pdbx_strand_id
1 'polypeptide(L)' 'MKDLITYIAKALVDKPEEVVVSEIEGEQTSVIELKVAKEDLGKVIGKQGRTARAM' A
#
# COMPACT_ATOMS: atom_id res chain seq x y z
N MET A 1 -1.30 -0.87 12.04
CA MET A 1 -0.94 -1.74 10.87
C MET A 1 -0.23 -0.96 9.77
N LYS A 2 -0.49 0.36 9.71
CA LYS A 2 0.16 1.34 8.85
C LYS A 2 1.68 1.20 8.64
N ASP A 3 2.47 1.03 9.69
CA ASP A 3 3.94 1.05 9.56
C ASP A 3 4.47 -0.15 8.75
N LEU A 4 3.86 -1.33 8.94
CA LEU A 4 4.21 -2.53 8.18
C LEU A 4 3.87 -2.36 6.70
N ILE A 5 2.66 -1.87 6.40
CA ILE A 5 2.25 -1.60 5.02
C ILE A 5 3.13 -0.54 4.37
N THR A 6 3.51 0.51 5.11
CA THR A 6 4.43 1.55 4.63
C THR A 6 5.79 0.95 4.29
N TYR A 7 6.34 0.11 5.17
CA TYR A 7 7.62 -0.56 4.94
C TYR A 7 7.58 -1.46 3.69
N ILE A 8 6.57 -2.30 3.57
CA ILE A 8 6.41 -3.21 2.43
C ILE A 8 6.21 -2.41 1.13
N ALA A 9 5.31 -1.42 1.14
CA ALA A 9 5.03 -0.61 -0.05
C ALA A 9 6.28 0.12 -0.53
N LYS A 10 7.06 0.74 0.37
CA LYS A 10 8.33 1.40 0.01
C LYS A 10 9.36 0.45 -0.60
N ALA A 11 9.36 -0.82 -0.19
CA ALA A 11 10.27 -1.81 -0.77
C ALA A 11 9.82 -2.34 -2.15
N LEU A 12 8.55 -2.17 -2.52
CA LEU A 12 7.98 -2.67 -3.77
C LEU A 12 8.02 -1.68 -4.93
N VAL A 13 8.20 -0.40 -4.66
CA VAL A 13 8.06 0.71 -5.62
C VAL A 13 9.41 1.33 -5.98
N ASP A 14 9.50 1.98 -7.14
CA ASP A 14 10.72 2.72 -7.51
C ASP A 14 10.81 4.08 -6.80
N LYS A 15 9.66 4.65 -6.42
CA LYS A 15 9.56 5.96 -5.76
C LYS A 15 9.04 5.85 -4.32
N PRO A 16 9.86 5.39 -3.37
CA PRO A 16 9.46 5.22 -1.97
C PRO A 16 9.04 6.52 -1.28
N GLU A 17 9.47 7.67 -1.77
CA GLU A 17 9.10 9.00 -1.31
C GLU A 17 7.65 9.39 -1.66
N GLU A 18 7.08 8.81 -2.72
CA GLU A 18 5.68 9.04 -3.12
C GLU A 18 4.71 8.09 -2.39
N VAL A 19 5.20 7.22 -1.50
CA VAL A 19 4.38 6.30 -0.71
C VAL A 19 3.75 7.03 0.48
N VAL A 20 2.43 7.13 0.48
CA VAL A 20 1.64 7.70 1.57
C VAL A 20 0.62 6.67 2.05
N VAL A 21 0.62 6.40 3.35
CA VAL A 21 -0.34 5.49 3.99
C VAL A 21 -1.18 6.24 5.01
N SER A 22 -2.50 6.23 4.83
CA SER A 22 -3.50 6.67 5.82
C SER A 22 -4.24 5.48 6.40
N GLU A 23 -4.54 5.55 7.69
CA GLU A 23 -5.37 4.57 8.40
C GLU A 23 -6.61 5.33 8.88
N ILE A 24 -7.78 4.89 8.44
CA ILE A 24 -9.08 5.41 8.86
C ILE A 24 -9.66 4.35 9.79
N GLU A 25 -9.64 4.64 11.08
CA GLU A 25 -10.21 3.76 12.11
C GLU A 25 -11.73 3.87 12.09
N GLY A 26 -12.41 2.78 11.77
CA GLY A 26 -13.84 2.60 11.96
C GLY A 26 -14.12 1.75 13.20
N GLU A 27 -15.39 1.68 13.58
CA GLU A 27 -15.84 1.05 14.83
C GLU A 27 -15.56 -0.46 14.90
N GLN A 28 -15.54 -1.14 13.74
CA GLN A 28 -15.26 -2.58 13.64
C GLN A 28 -14.17 -2.92 12.60
N THR A 29 -13.78 -1.96 11.77
CA THR A 29 -12.85 -2.18 10.65
C THR A 29 -11.97 -0.96 10.49
N SER A 30 -10.66 -1.17 10.27
CA SER A 30 -9.77 -0.11 9.83
C SER A 30 -9.60 -0.16 8.32
N VAL A 31 -9.77 0.97 7.64
CA VAL A 31 -9.50 1.11 6.21
C VAL A 31 -8.09 1.68 6.06
N ILE A 32 -7.23 0.95 5.35
CA ILE A 32 -5.90 1.43 5.00
C ILE A 32 -5.94 1.96 3.57
N GLU A 33 -5.65 3.24 3.41
CA GLU A 33 -5.47 3.87 2.11
C GLU A 33 -3.97 3.97 1.80
N LEU A 34 -3.55 3.32 0.71
CA LEU A 34 -2.18 3.38 0.19
C LEU A 34 -2.18 4.17 -1.12
N LYS A 35 -1.45 5.29 -1.13
CA LYS A 35 -1.18 6.09 -2.33
C LYS A 35 0.28 5.91 -2.73
N VAL A 36 0.49 5.71 -4.03
CA VAL A 36 1.81 5.51 -4.66
C VAL A 36 1.84 6.22 -6.00
N ALA A 37 3.04 6.39 -6.57
CA ALA A 37 3.22 6.89 -7.92
C ALA A 37 2.44 6.03 -8.94
N LYS A 38 1.90 6.68 -9.99
CA LYS A 38 1.06 6.01 -10.99
C LYS A 38 1.77 4.85 -11.69
N GLU A 39 3.08 4.97 -11.90
CA GLU A 39 3.91 3.93 -12.53
C GLU A 39 4.15 2.70 -11.64
N ASP A 40 4.05 2.88 -10.32
CA ASP A 40 4.28 1.84 -9.33
C ASP A 40 3.01 1.04 -8.96
N LEU A 41 1.83 1.51 -9.38
CA LEU A 41 0.54 0.82 -9.19
C LEU A 41 0.59 -0.66 -9.58
N GLY A 42 1.23 -0.98 -10.70
CA GLY A 42 1.35 -2.36 -11.18
C GLY A 42 2.14 -3.27 -10.24
N LYS A 43 3.17 -2.74 -9.57
CA LYS A 43 4.02 -3.48 -8.63
C LYS A 43 3.30 -3.76 -7.32
N VAL A 44 2.55 -2.77 -6.84
CA VAL A 44 1.77 -2.86 -5.60
C VAL A 44 0.55 -3.77 -5.76
N ILE A 45 -0.21 -3.65 -6.85
CA ILE A 45 -1.35 -4.52 -7.11
C ILE A 45 -0.86 -5.95 -7.41
N GLY A 46 0.19 -6.06 -8.22
CA GLY A 46 0.68 -7.34 -8.73
C GLY A 46 -0.29 -7.98 -9.74
N LYS A 47 0.16 -9.05 -10.40
CA LYS A 47 -0.68 -9.75 -11.38
C LYS A 47 -1.97 -10.25 -10.71
N GLN A 48 -3.13 -9.87 -11.25
CA GLN A 48 -4.46 -10.22 -10.72
C GLN A 48 -4.70 -9.79 -9.25
N GLY A 49 -4.01 -8.76 -8.77
CA GLY A 49 -4.16 -8.29 -7.38
C GLY A 49 -3.48 -9.18 -6.35
N ARG A 50 -2.62 -10.12 -6.77
CA ARG A 50 -1.99 -11.08 -5.85
C ARG A 50 -1.15 -10.42 -4.77
N THR A 51 -0.41 -9.36 -5.10
CA THR A 51 0.44 -8.66 -4.12
C THR A 51 -0.42 -7.91 -3.11
N ALA A 52 -1.38 -7.12 -3.58
CA ALA A 52 -2.27 -6.35 -2.71
C ALA A 52 -3.16 -7.22 -1.80
N ARG A 53 -3.52 -8.44 -2.22
CA ARG A 53 -4.29 -9.40 -1.39
C ARG A 53 -3.46 -10.14 -0.34
N ALA A 54 -2.15 -10.19 -0.53
CA ALA A 54 -1.24 -10.88 0.38
C ALA A 54 -0.71 -9.95 1.48
N MET A 55 -0.83 -8.64 1.28
CA MET A 55 -0.63 -7.60 2.30
C MET A 55 -1.83 -7.51 3.21
#